data_AF-L0DYF2-F1
#
_entry.id   AF-L0DYF2-F1
#
_cell.length_a   1.000
_cell.length_b   1.000
_cell.length_c   1.000
_cell.angle_alpha   90.00
_cell.angle_beta   90.00
_cell.angle_gamma   90.00
#
_symmetry.space_group_name_H-M   'P 1'
#
loop_
_entity.id
_entity.type
_entity.pdbx_description
1 polymer ?
#
loop_
_entity_poly.entity_id
_entity_poly.type
_entity_poly.pdbx_seq_one_letter_code
_entity_poly.pdbx_strand_id
1 'polypeptide(L)' 'MAFALLVSVIETCRKRGVSPWPYLAQVVQQRRKGEPAPVLPEPAPAP' A
#
# COMPACT_ATOMS: atom_id res chain seq x y z
N MET A 1 -2.56 -16.23 -6.93
CA MET A 1 -3.24 -14.95 -7.25
C MET A 1 -2.92 -13.79 -6.30
N ALA A 2 -2.54 -14.02 -5.03
CA ALA A 2 -2.16 -12.95 -4.10
C ALA A 2 -0.89 -12.17 -4.49
N PHE A 3 0.09 -12.83 -5.12
CA PHE A 3 1.34 -12.18 -5.55
C PHE A 3 1.11 -11.12 -6.64
N ALA A 4 0.16 -11.32 -7.57
CA ALA A 4 -0.15 -10.34 -8.61
C ALA A 4 -0.68 -9.02 -8.01
N LEU A 5 -1.50 -9.12 -6.96
CA LEU A 5 -2.01 -7.94 -6.25
C LEU A 5 -0.90 -7.20 -5.50
N LEU A 6 -0.01 -7.96 -4.83
CA LEU A 6 1.17 -7.39 -4.17
C LEU A 6 2.06 -6.63 -5.15
N VAL A 7 2.36 -7.24 -6.30
CA VAL A 7 3.17 -6.60 -7.35
C VAL A 7 2.52 -5.31 -7.84
N SER A 8 1.20 -5.31 -8.08
CA SER A 8 0.47 -4.11 -8.51
C SER A 8 0.55 -2.98 -7.46
N VAL A 9 0.43 -3.29 -6.17
CA VAL A 9 0.57 -2.30 -5.09
C VAL A 9 2.00 -1.76 -5.01
N ILE A 10 3.02 -2.63 -5.12
CA ILE A 10 4.42 -2.23 -5.10
C ILE A 10 4.74 -1.31 -6.28
N GLU A 11 4.27 -1.65 -7.48
CA GLU A 11 4.42 -0.80 -8.66
C GLU A 11 3.70 0.55 -8.51
N THR A 12 2.52 0.54 -7.92
CA THR A 12 1.76 1.78 -7.64
C THR A 12 2.50 2.67 -6.66
N CYS A 13 3.04 2.10 -5.58
CA CYS A 13 3.84 2.85 -4.60
C CYS A 13 5.12 3.41 -5.23
N ARG A 14 5.80 2.60 -6.07
CA ARG A 14 6.99 3.04 -6.83
C ARG A 14 6.68 4.22 -7.73
N LYS A 15 5.60 4.16 -8.52
CA LYS A 15 5.17 5.27 -9.40
C LYS A 15 4.82 6.55 -8.64
N ARG A 16 4.36 6.39 -7.40
CA ARG A 16 3.96 7.47 -6.49
C ARG A 16 5.12 8.03 -5.65
N GLY A 17 6.33 7.48 -5.77
CA GLY A 17 7.48 7.89 -4.96
C GLY A 17 7.35 7.57 -3.48
N VAL A 18 6.43 6.67 -3.11
CA VAL A 18 6.16 6.30 -1.71
C VAL A 18 6.67 4.90 -1.40
N SER A 19 7.11 4.67 -0.17
CA SER A 19 7.53 3.34 0.28
C SER A 19 6.32 2.42 0.43
N PRO A 20 6.31 1.21 -0.18
CA PRO A 20 5.18 0.28 -0.07
C PRO A 20 5.07 -0.39 1.30
N TRP A 21 6.19 -0.57 1.99
CA TRP A 21 6.26 -1.29 3.27
C TRP A 21 5.42 -0.69 4.40
N PRO A 22 5.46 0.63 4.68
CA PRO A 22 4.62 1.22 5.71
C PRO A 22 3.12 1.09 5.39
N TYR A 23 2.73 1.23 4.12
CA TYR A 23 1.35 1.00 3.70
C TYR A 23 0.91 -0.45 3.92
N LEU A 24 1.73 -1.43 3.50
CA LEU A 24 1.44 -2.85 3.71
C LEU A 24 1.33 -3.22 5.19
N ALA A 25 2.20 -2.66 6.04
CA ALA A 25 2.13 -2.87 7.49
C ALA A 25 0.79 -2.36 8.06
N GLN A 26 0.34 -1.19 7.63
CA GLN A 26 -0.93 -0.60 8.05
C GLN A 26 -2.13 -1.41 7.56
N VAL A 27 -2.10 -1.88 6.31
CA VAL A 27 -3.11 -2.79 5.75
C VAL A 27 -3.20 -4.06 6.59
N VAL A 28 -2.08 -4.72 6.88
CA VAL A 28 -2.06 -5.95 7.69
C VAL A 28 -2.61 -5.69 9.09
N GLN A 29 -2.23 -4.57 9.71
CA GLN A 29 -2.72 -4.20 11.04
C GLN A 29 -4.24 -3.96 11.07
N GLN A 30 -4.77 -3.19 10.13
CA GLN A 30 -6.22 -2.90 10.02
C GLN A 30 -7.01 -4.19 9.76
N ARG A 31 -6.56 -5.01 8.81
CA ARG A 31 -7.23 -6.26 8.45
C ARG A 31 -7.23 -7.28 9.59
N ARG A 32 -6.17 -7.32 10.41
CA ARG A 32 -6.13 -8.14 11.63
C ARG A 32 -7.13 -7.70 12.69
N LYS A 33 -7.52 -6.42 12.70
CA LYS A 33 -8.57 -5.88 13.58
C LYS A 33 -9.98 -6.08 13.02
N GLY A 34 -10.12 -6.63 11.80
CA GLY A 34 -11.39 -6.70 11.09
C GLY A 34 -11.79 -5.38 10.41
N GLU A 35 -10.93 -4.37 10.47
CA GLU A 35 -11.15 -3.06 9.87
C GLU A 35 -10.90 -3.09 8.34
N PRO A 36 -11.53 -2.19 7.58
CA PRO A 36 -11.29 -2.07 6.14
C PRO A 36 -9.83 -1.70 5.85
N ALA A 37 -9.35 -2.07 4.66
CA ALA A 37 -8.01 -1.68 4.23
C ALA A 37 -7.93 -0.14 4.11
N PRO A 38 -6.84 0.49 4.57
CA PRO A 38 -6.62 1.91 4.38
C PRO A 38 -6.59 2.26 2.88
N VAL A 39 -6.96 3.49 2.56
CA VAL A 39 -6.93 4.01 1.19
C VAL A 39 -5.49 4.00 0.67
N LEU A 40 -5.31 3.71 -0.62
CA LEU A 40 -3.99 3.73 -1.27
C LEU A 40 -3.28 5.07 -1.00
N PRO A 41 -1.98 5.04 -0.69
CA PRO A 41 -1.23 6.24 -0.35
C PRO A 41 -1.23 7.21 -1.53
N GLU A 42 -1.48 8.48 -1.24
CA GLU A 42 -1.38 9.54 -2.23
C GLU A 42 0.07 9.69 -2.72
N PRO A 43 0.27 10.18 -3.96
CA PRO A 43 1.61 10.46 -4.47
C PRO A 43 2.38 11.35 -3.48
N ALA A 44 3.66 11.04 -3.24
CA ALA A 44 4.50 11.97 -2.50
C ALA A 44 4.47 13.34 -3.21
N PRO A 45 4.38 14.46 -2.47
CA PRO A 45 4.42 15.77 -3.09
C PRO A 45 5.70 15.90 -3.92
N ALA A 46 5.54 16.34 -5.18
CA ALA A 46 6.67 16.58 -6.06
C ALA A 46 7.61 17.62 -5.42
N PRO A 47 8.94 17.43 -5.47
CA PRO A 47 9.91 18.40 -4.97
C PRO A 47 9.86 19.72 -5.74
#